data_AF-A0A2M7TZ07-F1
#
_entry.id   AF-A0A2M7TZ07-F1
#
_cell.length_a   1.000
_cell.length_b   1.000
_cell.length_c   1.000
_cell.angle_alpha   90.00
_cell.angle_beta   90.00
_cell.angle_gamma   90.00
#
_symmetry.space_group_name_H-M   'P 1'
#
loop_
_entity.id
_entity.type
_entity.pdbx_description
1 polymer ?
#
loop_
_entity_poly.entity_id
_entity_poly.type
_entity_poly.pdbx_seq_one_letter_code
_entity_poly.pdbx_strand_id
1 'polypeptide(L)'
;MLFHKGFTLVELIVVIGIIGILATLGIGSYSNIQKAARDAKRLSDMKDIQTALAQYYAQNGHYENVYTYGEGGPCGGWDSSYNDNNGNGIPFVDFLETSGLIEDVPTDSLDSTTKSNCGNYAYYRYNAGSYSCPTAKGNYYVLGIRNLENTTGPHKSSRGWSCPDRNWQTEFEWVVGVYE
;
A
#
# COMPACT_ATOMS: atom_id res chain seq x y z
N MET A 1 -26.30 38.88 47.80
CA MET A 1 -25.01 39.27 47.20
C MET A 1 -24.19 38.01 46.96
N LEU A 2 -24.03 37.59 45.71
CA LEU A 2 -23.16 36.48 45.33
C LEU A 2 -21.85 37.10 44.83
N PHE A 3 -20.78 36.97 45.61
CA PHE A 3 -19.42 37.31 45.18
C PHE A 3 -19.08 36.41 43.98
N HIS A 4 -19.06 36.98 42.78
CA HIS A 4 -18.46 36.32 41.63
C HIS A 4 -16.95 36.28 41.88
N LYS A 5 -16.43 35.10 42.23
CA LYS A 5 -14.98 34.85 42.33
C LYS A 5 -14.40 35.00 40.92
N GLY A 6 -13.72 36.12 40.68
CA GLY A 6 -12.98 36.36 39.45
C GLY A 6 -11.75 35.47 39.37
N PHE A 7 -11.44 34.99 38.17
CA PHE A 7 -10.24 34.22 37.87
C PHE A 7 -8.99 35.07 38.15
N THR A 8 -8.00 34.52 38.84
CA THR A 8 -6.75 35.24 39.12
C THR A 8 -5.79 35.15 37.93
N LEU A 9 -4.93 36.18 37.77
CA LEU A 9 -3.85 36.17 36.78
C LEU A 9 -2.92 34.97 36.95
N VAL A 10 -2.67 34.56 38.20
CA VAL A 10 -1.81 33.41 38.52
C VAL A 10 -2.46 32.10 38.05
N GLU A 11 -3.77 31.93 38.26
CA GLU A 11 -4.49 30.75 37.76
C GLU A 11 -4.43 30.66 36.23
N LEU A 12 -4.56 31.78 35.53
CA LEU A 12 -4.46 31.81 34.07
C LEU A 12 -3.04 31.44 33.60
N ILE A 13 -2.01 31.95 34.26
CA ILE A 13 -0.60 31.69 33.91
C ILE A 13 -0.23 30.22 34.15
N VAL A 14 -0.71 29.61 35.23
CA VAL A 14 -0.46 28.18 35.50
C VAL A 14 -1.15 27.31 34.44
N VAL A 15 -2.38 27.64 34.03
CA VAL A 15 -3.12 26.88 33.02
C VAL A 15 -2.44 26.92 31.65
N ILE A 16 -2.06 28.12 31.16
CA ILE A 16 -1.34 28.21 29.88
C ILE A 16 0.05 27.56 29.95
N GLY A 17 0.69 27.57 31.13
CA GLY A 17 1.95 26.86 31.37
C GLY A 17 1.79 25.35 31.24
N ILE A 18 0.76 24.77 31.85
CA ILE A 18 0.46 23.33 31.75
C ILE A 18 0.08 22.96 30.31
N ILE A 19 -0.75 23.76 29.63
CA ILE A 19 -1.13 23.52 28.23
C ILE A 19 0.10 23.57 27.32
N GLY A 20 1.04 24.51 27.55
CA GLY A 20 2.28 24.60 26.78
C GLY A 20 3.17 23.35 26.91
N ILE A 21 3.30 22.82 28.12
CA ILE A 21 4.06 21.58 28.37
C ILE A 21 3.38 20.39 27.70
N LEU A 22 2.07 20.22 27.86
CA LEU A 22 1.32 19.11 27.25
C LEU A 22 1.30 19.17 25.73
N ALA A 23 1.20 20.37 25.14
CA ALA A 23 1.18 20.56 23.69
C ALA A 23 2.49 20.12 23.02
N THR A 24 3.64 20.41 23.64
CA THR A 24 4.95 20.02 23.08
C THR A 24 5.17 18.51 23.08
N LEU A 25 4.69 17.81 24.12
CA LEU A 25 4.77 16.34 24.20
C LEU A 25 3.83 15.64 23.22
N GLY A 26 2.67 16.23 22.90
CA GLY A 26 1.66 15.61 22.05
C GLY A 26 2.03 15.52 20.56
N ILE A 27 2.74 16.51 20.02
CA ILE A 27 2.98 16.63 18.57
C ILE A 27 3.86 15.48 18.03
N GLY A 28 4.88 15.06 18.78
CA GLY A 28 5.83 14.04 18.33
C GLY A 28 5.22 12.63 18.19
N SER A 29 4.26 12.28 19.05
CA SER A 29 3.59 10.97 19.01
C SER A 29 2.59 10.83 17.86
N TYR A 30 1.92 11.93 17.52
CA TYR A 30 0.84 11.95 16.54
C TYR A 30 1.29 11.53 15.13
N SER A 31 2.47 11.99 14.68
CA SER A 31 3.02 11.65 13.35
C SER A 31 3.25 10.14 13.18
N ASN A 32 3.83 9.48 14.19
CA ASN A 32 4.10 8.05 14.13
C ASN A 32 2.82 7.20 14.14
N ILE A 33 1.79 7.63 14.87
CA ILE A 33 0.48 6.98 14.90
C ILE A 33 -0.18 7.04 13.53
N GLN A 34 -0.15 8.20 12.87
CA GLN A 34 -0.71 8.33 11.52
C GLN A 34 0.01 7.44 10.50
N LYS A 35 1.34 7.38 10.55
CA LYS A 35 2.15 6.47 9.72
C LYS A 35 1.74 5.01 9.93
N ALA A 36 1.63 4.59 11.19
CA ALA A 36 1.23 3.23 11.52
C ALA A 36 -0.19 2.90 11.05
N ALA A 37 -1.12 3.87 11.15
CA ALA A 37 -2.48 3.70 10.66
C ALA A 37 -2.54 3.53 9.13
N ARG A 38 -1.74 4.32 8.38
CA ARG A 38 -1.63 4.17 6.91
C ARG A 38 -1.01 2.85 6.52
N ASP A 39 0.11 2.46 7.15
CA ASP A 39 0.73 1.15 6.91
C ASP A 39 -0.24 0.00 7.21
N ALA A 40 -1.03 0.08 8.28
CA ALA A 40 -2.06 -0.90 8.60
C ALA A 40 -3.18 -0.96 7.55
N LYS A 41 -3.62 0.20 7.03
CA LYS A 41 -4.59 0.29 5.93
C LYS A 41 -4.03 -0.35 4.66
N ARG A 42 -2.81 -0.02 4.26
CA ARG A 42 -2.12 -0.62 3.10
C ARG A 42 -2.04 -2.14 3.18
N LEU A 43 -1.70 -2.66 4.36
CA LEU A 43 -1.67 -4.11 4.60
C LEU A 43 -3.06 -4.76 4.57
N SER A 44 -4.11 -4.05 4.96
CA SER A 44 -5.50 -4.52 4.82
C SER A 44 -5.90 -4.57 3.35
N ASP A 45 -5.62 -3.50 2.61
CA ASP A 45 -5.95 -3.36 1.19
C ASP A 45 -5.34 -4.50 0.38
N MET A 46 -4.07 -4.84 0.63
CA MET A 46 -3.43 -5.96 -0.05
C MET A 46 -4.05 -7.33 0.25
N LYS A 47 -4.62 -7.52 1.45
CA LYS A 47 -5.32 -8.76 1.78
C LYS A 47 -6.67 -8.84 1.08
N ASP A 48 -7.36 -7.72 0.96
CA ASP A 48 -8.64 -7.63 0.26
C ASP A 48 -8.41 -7.91 -1.23
N ILE A 49 -7.39 -7.29 -1.84
CA ILE A 49 -6.98 -7.58 -3.23
C ILE A 49 -6.53 -9.03 -3.39
N GLN A 50 -5.75 -9.59 -2.47
CA GLN A 50 -5.35 -11.00 -2.53
C GLN A 50 -6.57 -11.93 -2.51
N THR A 51 -7.57 -11.60 -1.71
CA THR A 51 -8.83 -12.37 -1.63
C THR A 51 -9.61 -12.27 -2.94
N ALA A 52 -9.73 -11.07 -3.51
CA ALA A 52 -10.36 -10.84 -4.80
C ALA A 52 -9.62 -11.57 -5.93
N LEU A 53 -8.28 -11.55 -5.95
CA LEU A 53 -7.47 -12.31 -6.91
C LEU A 53 -7.75 -13.81 -6.81
N ALA A 54 -7.79 -14.36 -5.59
CA ALA A 54 -8.10 -15.78 -5.39
C ALA A 54 -9.50 -16.14 -5.90
N GLN A 55 -10.49 -15.26 -5.70
CA GLN A 55 -11.84 -15.43 -6.25
C GLN A 55 -11.85 -15.32 -7.78
N TYR A 56 -11.11 -14.37 -8.36
CA TYR A 56 -10.97 -14.22 -9.81
C TYR A 56 -10.41 -15.49 -10.44
N TYR A 57 -9.34 -16.04 -9.86
CA TYR A 57 -8.76 -17.29 -10.31
C TYR A 57 -9.76 -18.45 -10.17
N ALA A 58 -10.52 -18.52 -9.08
CA ALA A 58 -11.53 -19.56 -8.91
C ALA A 58 -12.65 -19.50 -9.97
N GLN A 59 -12.93 -18.32 -10.54
CA GLN A 59 -13.93 -18.13 -11.59
C GLN A 59 -13.38 -18.34 -13.00
N ASN A 60 -12.16 -17.88 -13.27
CA ASN A 60 -11.60 -17.80 -14.63
C ASN A 60 -10.50 -18.83 -14.91
N GLY A 61 -9.95 -19.48 -13.87
CA GLY A 61 -8.85 -20.45 -13.99
C GLY A 61 -7.48 -19.84 -14.33
N HIS A 62 -7.37 -18.52 -14.32
CA HIS A 62 -6.14 -17.77 -14.56
C HIS A 62 -6.21 -16.40 -13.87
N TYR A 63 -5.07 -15.76 -13.67
CA TYR A 63 -5.01 -14.33 -13.34
C TYR A 63 -4.91 -13.51 -14.62
N GLU A 64 -5.38 -12.26 -14.59
CA GLU A 64 -5.38 -11.42 -15.79
C GLU A 64 -3.99 -10.83 -16.07
N ASN A 65 -3.65 -10.69 -17.35
CA ASN A 65 -2.52 -9.84 -17.73
C ASN A 65 -3.00 -8.40 -17.76
N VAL A 66 -2.46 -7.59 -16.86
CA VAL A 66 -2.73 -6.15 -16.85
C VAL A 66 -2.00 -5.47 -18.00
N TYR A 67 -2.67 -4.51 -18.64
CA TYR A 67 -2.07 -3.67 -19.69
C TYR A 67 -1.09 -2.70 -19.07
N THR A 68 0.14 -3.17 -18.88
CA THR A 68 1.22 -2.33 -18.41
C THR A 68 1.83 -1.64 -19.62
N TYR A 69 2.11 -0.34 -19.53
CA TYR A 69 3.12 0.27 -20.41
C TYR A 69 4.30 -0.69 -20.38
N GLY A 70 4.71 -1.28 -21.51
CA GLY A 70 5.77 -2.30 -21.53
C GLY A 70 7.03 -1.84 -20.78
N GLU A 71 8.05 -2.66 -20.60
CA GLU A 71 9.19 -2.42 -19.68
C GLU A 71 9.85 -1.01 -19.68
N GLY A 72 9.63 -0.17 -20.71
CA GLY A 72 9.97 1.26 -20.74
C GLY A 72 8.95 2.25 -20.12
N GLY A 73 7.88 1.79 -19.48
CA GLY A 73 6.92 2.63 -18.77
C GLY A 73 7.47 3.21 -17.47
N PRO A 74 6.84 4.27 -16.90
CA PRO A 74 7.33 4.93 -15.69
C PRO A 74 7.45 3.97 -14.49
N CYS A 75 6.67 2.88 -14.50
CA CYS A 75 6.62 1.86 -13.46
C CYS A 75 7.23 0.53 -13.86
N GLY A 76 8.10 0.50 -14.88
CA GLY A 76 8.87 -0.70 -15.25
C GLY A 76 8.00 -1.90 -15.58
N GLY A 77 6.85 -1.65 -16.22
CA GLY A 77 5.87 -2.66 -16.55
C GLY A 77 5.02 -3.15 -15.37
N TRP A 78 5.04 -2.55 -14.19
CA TRP A 78 4.06 -2.89 -13.14
C TRP A 78 2.74 -2.17 -13.36
N ASP A 79 1.63 -2.86 -13.12
CA ASP A 79 0.36 -2.19 -12.87
C ASP A 79 0.37 -1.66 -11.43
N SER A 80 -0.03 -0.42 -11.22
CA SER A 80 0.28 0.27 -9.97
C SER A 80 -0.72 1.37 -9.62
N SER A 81 -0.94 1.59 -8.32
CA SER A 81 -2.06 2.41 -7.80
C SER A 81 -2.03 3.90 -8.18
N TYR A 82 -0.92 4.40 -8.72
CA TYR A 82 -0.79 5.80 -9.14
C TYR A 82 -0.87 6.02 -10.66
N ASN A 83 -0.93 4.99 -11.50
CA ASN A 83 -0.89 5.18 -12.96
C ASN A 83 -2.20 5.72 -13.56
N ASP A 84 -2.65 6.88 -13.10
CA ASP A 84 -3.61 7.76 -13.79
C ASP A 84 -2.93 8.94 -14.55
N ASN A 85 -1.60 9.10 -14.48
CA ASN A 85 -0.85 10.27 -15.02
C ASN A 85 -0.84 10.42 -16.55
N ASN A 86 -1.73 9.72 -17.24
CA ASN A 86 -1.87 9.72 -18.70
C ASN A 86 -3.30 10.17 -19.12
N GLY A 87 -4.29 10.12 -18.21
CA GLY A 87 -5.68 10.47 -18.53
C GLY A 87 -6.47 9.37 -19.24
N ASN A 88 -5.96 8.12 -19.26
CA ASN A 88 -6.64 6.94 -19.79
C ASN A 88 -7.57 6.22 -18.80
N GLY A 89 -7.56 6.57 -17.51
CA GLY A 89 -8.59 6.15 -16.55
C GLY A 89 -8.69 4.65 -16.30
N ILE A 90 -7.58 3.89 -16.36
CA ILE A 90 -7.57 2.46 -16.01
C ILE A 90 -7.11 2.32 -14.55
N PRO A 91 -8.00 1.91 -13.62
CA PRO A 91 -7.63 1.65 -12.24
C PRO A 91 -6.57 0.55 -12.12
N PHE A 92 -5.82 0.59 -11.03
CA PHE A 92 -5.01 -0.55 -10.60
C PHE A 92 -5.88 -1.80 -10.54
N VAL A 93 -5.41 -2.94 -11.05
CA VAL A 93 -6.14 -4.22 -11.07
C VAL A 93 -7.62 -4.09 -11.51
N ASP A 94 -7.89 -3.24 -12.50
CA ASP A 94 -9.24 -2.93 -13.04
C ASP A 94 -10.11 -4.16 -13.35
N PHE A 95 -9.48 -5.27 -13.75
CA PHE A 95 -10.19 -6.53 -14.01
C PHE A 95 -10.95 -7.07 -12.79
N LEU A 96 -10.51 -6.75 -11.56
CA LEU A 96 -11.22 -7.12 -10.33
C LEU A 96 -12.48 -6.28 -10.13
N GLU A 97 -12.43 -5.00 -10.47
CA GLU A 97 -13.58 -4.08 -10.41
C GLU A 97 -14.58 -4.42 -11.52
N THR A 98 -14.09 -4.58 -12.75
CA THR A 98 -14.91 -4.96 -13.92
C THR A 98 -15.58 -6.32 -13.75
N SER A 99 -14.96 -7.26 -13.02
CA SER A 99 -15.58 -8.55 -12.67
C SER A 99 -16.52 -8.50 -11.46
N GLY A 100 -16.65 -7.34 -10.80
CA GLY A 100 -17.52 -7.14 -9.64
C GLY A 100 -17.04 -7.85 -8.36
N LEU A 101 -15.75 -8.19 -8.27
CA LEU A 101 -15.14 -8.81 -7.09
C LEU A 101 -14.76 -7.80 -6.01
N ILE A 102 -14.61 -6.55 -6.42
CA ILE A 102 -14.34 -5.40 -5.56
C ILE A 102 -15.15 -4.21 -6.06
N GLU A 103 -15.70 -3.41 -5.15
CA GLU A 103 -16.53 -2.25 -5.48
C GLU A 103 -15.67 -1.08 -5.99
N ASP A 104 -14.57 -0.80 -5.29
CA ASP A 104 -13.57 0.21 -5.68
C ASP A 104 -12.17 -0.31 -5.38
N VAL A 105 -11.23 -0.17 -6.32
CA VAL A 105 -9.84 -0.57 -6.05
C VAL A 105 -9.22 0.34 -4.99
N PRO A 106 -8.55 -0.20 -3.96
CA PRO A 106 -7.98 0.64 -2.91
C PRO A 106 -6.90 1.58 -3.47
N THR A 107 -7.00 2.84 -3.11
CA THR A 107 -6.00 3.88 -3.37
C THR A 107 -5.38 4.37 -2.07
N ASP A 108 -4.09 4.69 -2.05
CA ASP A 108 -3.45 5.29 -0.87
C ASP A 108 -3.34 6.82 -1.03
N SER A 109 -3.65 7.55 0.03
CA SER A 109 -3.61 9.02 0.04
C SER A 109 -2.23 9.63 -0.28
N LEU A 110 -1.16 8.84 -0.23
CA LEU A 110 0.22 9.26 -0.50
C LEU A 110 0.76 8.68 -1.83
N ASP A 111 -0.08 8.09 -2.68
CA ASP A 111 0.34 7.53 -3.97
C ASP A 111 1.09 8.55 -4.85
N SER A 112 0.68 9.83 -4.80
CA SER A 112 1.30 10.95 -5.52
C SER A 112 2.63 11.46 -4.96
N THR A 113 3.02 10.98 -3.78
CA THR A 113 4.26 11.42 -3.11
C THR A 113 5.39 10.39 -3.26
N THR A 114 5.13 9.29 -3.99
CA THR A 114 6.08 8.20 -4.16
C THR A 114 7.20 8.58 -5.13
N LYS A 115 8.44 8.17 -4.83
CA LYS A 115 9.68 8.54 -5.56
C LYS A 115 9.70 8.19 -7.06
N SER A 116 8.71 7.45 -7.56
CA SER A 116 8.67 6.95 -8.93
C SER A 116 7.37 7.25 -9.67
N ASN A 117 6.43 8.00 -9.07
CA ASN A 117 5.11 8.20 -9.70
C ASN A 117 4.49 6.85 -10.09
N CYS A 118 4.54 5.89 -9.17
CA CYS A 118 3.99 4.54 -9.39
C CYS A 118 3.05 4.12 -8.28
N GLY A 119 2.91 4.93 -7.23
CA GLY A 119 2.03 4.61 -6.12
C GLY A 119 2.62 3.53 -5.24
N ASN A 120 1.85 3.18 -4.22
CA ASN A 120 2.29 2.26 -3.19
C ASN A 120 1.94 0.82 -3.53
N TYR A 121 0.93 0.54 -4.36
CA TYR A 121 0.56 -0.82 -4.70
C TYR A 121 1.06 -1.20 -6.09
N ALA A 122 1.44 -2.47 -6.25
CA ALA A 122 1.93 -2.98 -7.52
C ALA A 122 1.50 -4.42 -7.76
N TYR A 123 1.09 -4.71 -8.99
CA TYR A 123 0.68 -6.03 -9.45
C TYR A 123 1.36 -6.34 -10.79
N TYR A 124 1.79 -7.59 -10.94
CA TYR A 124 2.25 -8.10 -12.22
C TYR A 124 2.05 -9.60 -12.32
N ARG A 125 1.64 -10.06 -13.51
CA ARG A 125 1.51 -11.47 -13.85
C ARG A 125 2.68 -11.91 -14.72
N TYR A 126 3.46 -12.86 -14.23
CA TYR A 126 4.58 -13.46 -14.94
C TYR A 126 4.18 -14.80 -15.57
N ASN A 127 4.74 -15.08 -16.75
CA ASN A 127 4.57 -16.36 -17.39
C ASN A 127 5.38 -17.46 -16.67
N ALA A 128 4.96 -18.71 -16.87
CA ALA A 128 5.66 -19.88 -16.36
C ALA A 128 7.13 -19.89 -16.81
N GLY A 129 8.07 -20.09 -15.88
CA GLY A 129 9.50 -20.06 -16.18
C GLY A 129 10.19 -18.70 -16.06
N SER A 130 9.47 -17.59 -15.92
CA SER A 130 10.07 -16.26 -15.75
C SER A 130 11.01 -16.21 -14.53
N TYR A 131 12.19 -15.61 -14.70
CA TYR A 131 13.27 -15.54 -13.69
C TYR A 131 13.68 -16.89 -13.11
N SER A 132 13.64 -17.94 -13.93
CA SER A 132 13.92 -19.33 -13.55
C SER A 132 12.99 -19.90 -12.48
N CYS A 133 11.79 -19.35 -12.32
CA CYS A 133 10.77 -19.98 -11.48
C CYS A 133 10.30 -21.32 -12.08
N PRO A 134 9.87 -22.31 -11.27
CA PRO A 134 9.47 -23.62 -11.77
C PRO A 134 8.34 -23.56 -12.81
N THR A 135 8.63 -23.92 -14.07
CA THR A 135 7.64 -23.94 -15.17
C THR A 135 6.49 -24.92 -14.89
N ALA A 136 6.74 -25.99 -14.13
CA ALA A 136 5.75 -27.00 -13.77
C ALA A 136 4.62 -26.47 -12.87
N LYS A 137 4.80 -25.29 -12.25
CA LYS A 137 3.78 -24.65 -11.42
C LYS A 137 2.94 -23.62 -12.18
N GLY A 138 3.17 -23.44 -13.48
CA GLY A 138 2.41 -22.49 -14.29
C GLY A 138 2.84 -21.04 -14.08
N ASN A 139 1.98 -20.13 -14.55
CA ASN A 139 2.18 -18.69 -14.41
C ASN A 139 2.00 -18.30 -12.93
N TYR A 140 2.41 -17.09 -12.58
CA TYR A 140 2.24 -16.59 -11.22
C TYR A 140 2.05 -15.09 -11.23
N TYR A 141 1.35 -14.57 -10.23
CA TYR A 141 1.34 -13.15 -9.98
C TYR A 141 2.27 -12.77 -8.84
N VAL A 142 2.69 -11.51 -8.83
CA VAL A 142 3.36 -10.85 -7.72
C VAL A 142 2.56 -9.60 -7.38
N LEU A 143 2.23 -9.44 -6.10
CA LEU A 143 1.54 -8.29 -5.52
C LEU A 143 2.43 -7.71 -4.43
N GLY A 144 2.65 -6.40 -4.43
CA GLY A 144 3.55 -5.76 -3.47
C GLY A 144 3.15 -4.36 -3.05
N ILE A 145 3.67 -3.95 -1.89
CA ILE A 145 3.59 -2.60 -1.34
C ILE A 145 4.97 -1.95 -1.38
N ARG A 146 5.02 -0.69 -1.83
CA ARG A 146 6.16 0.22 -1.74
C ARG A 146 5.92 1.28 -0.66
N ASN A 147 7.00 1.80 -0.08
CA ASN A 147 7.00 2.94 0.86
C ASN A 147 6.19 2.75 2.16
N LEU A 148 6.28 1.59 2.81
CA LEU A 148 5.81 1.47 4.19
C LEU A 148 6.60 2.41 5.10
N GLU A 149 5.90 3.31 5.80
CA GLU A 149 6.52 4.48 6.44
C GLU A 149 7.26 4.16 7.74
N ASN A 150 6.89 3.06 8.39
CA ASN A 150 7.51 2.59 9.63
C ASN A 150 8.40 1.34 9.42
N THR A 151 8.73 0.97 8.19
CA THR A 151 9.53 -0.23 7.89
C THR A 151 10.78 0.12 7.11
N THR A 152 11.94 -0.39 7.56
CA THR A 152 13.18 -0.37 6.78
C THR A 152 13.47 -1.78 6.29
N GLY A 153 13.05 -2.10 5.07
CA GLY A 153 13.20 -3.42 4.45
C GLY A 153 11.92 -4.26 4.46
N PRO A 154 12.02 -5.61 4.31
CA PRO A 154 10.85 -6.47 4.27
C PRO A 154 10.05 -6.43 5.59
N HIS A 155 8.79 -6.06 5.49
CA HIS A 155 7.83 -6.07 6.56
C HIS A 155 7.59 -7.49 7.08
N LYS A 156 7.41 -7.64 8.38
CA LYS A 156 7.33 -8.95 9.06
C LYS A 156 6.14 -9.80 8.61
N SER A 157 5.06 -9.17 8.14
CA SER A 157 3.89 -9.88 7.59
C SER A 157 4.03 -10.25 6.11
N SER A 158 5.14 -9.88 5.48
CA SER A 158 5.44 -10.24 4.10
C SER A 158 5.76 -11.73 4.05
N ARG A 159 4.99 -12.48 3.27
CA ARG A 159 5.32 -13.89 2.98
C ARG A 159 6.59 -13.99 2.13
N GLY A 160 6.88 -12.94 1.37
CA GLY A 160 7.97 -12.90 0.43
C GLY A 160 7.62 -13.62 -0.87
N TRP A 161 8.36 -13.27 -1.92
CA TRP A 161 8.32 -13.97 -3.19
C TRP A 161 9.69 -13.86 -3.87
N SER A 162 10.20 -15.00 -4.33
CA SER A 162 11.47 -15.07 -5.04
C SER A 162 11.50 -16.26 -5.99
N CYS A 163 12.21 -16.05 -7.09
CA CYS A 163 12.66 -17.07 -8.02
C CYS A 163 14.22 -17.12 -7.95
N PRO A 164 14.87 -18.15 -8.52
CA PRO A 164 16.33 -18.25 -8.51
C PRO A 164 17.06 -17.00 -9.03
N ASP A 165 16.54 -16.36 -10.08
CA ASP A 165 17.20 -15.21 -10.71
C ASP A 165 16.68 -13.85 -10.22
N ARG A 166 15.64 -13.81 -9.37
CA ARG A 166 15.05 -12.55 -8.90
C ARG A 166 14.37 -12.70 -7.55
N ASN A 167 14.63 -11.75 -6.65
CA ASN A 167 13.99 -11.68 -5.34
C ASN A 167 13.20 -10.38 -5.20
N TRP A 168 11.88 -10.46 -5.15
CA TRP A 168 11.04 -9.26 -5.03
C TRP A 168 11.02 -8.68 -3.61
N GLN A 169 11.51 -9.41 -2.60
CA GLN A 169 11.66 -8.86 -1.25
C GLN A 169 12.71 -7.76 -1.15
N THR A 170 13.60 -7.63 -2.13
CA THR A 170 14.55 -6.51 -2.19
C THR A 170 13.98 -5.29 -2.92
N GLU A 171 12.83 -5.43 -3.57
CA GLU A 171 12.18 -4.38 -4.36
C GLU A 171 10.94 -3.79 -3.67
N PHE A 172 10.33 -4.55 -2.76
CA PHE A 172 9.12 -4.18 -2.04
C PHE A 172 9.30 -4.36 -0.54
N GLU A 173 8.78 -3.42 0.26
CA GLU A 173 8.69 -3.59 1.71
C GLU A 173 7.70 -4.70 2.07
N TRP A 174 6.64 -4.93 1.28
CA TRP A 174 5.78 -6.10 1.47
C TRP A 174 5.49 -6.75 0.12
N VAL A 175 5.57 -8.07 0.03
CA VAL A 175 5.31 -8.79 -1.23
C VAL A 175 4.74 -10.17 -0.96
N VAL A 176 3.84 -10.58 -1.85
CA VAL A 176 3.32 -11.94 -1.96
C VAL A 176 3.26 -12.33 -3.43
N GLY A 177 3.48 -13.61 -3.70
CA GLY A 177 3.17 -14.18 -5.00
C GLY A 177 2.48 -15.52 -4.82
N VAL A 178 1.71 -15.90 -5.84
CA VAL A 178 0.97 -17.16 -5.87
C VAL A 178 0.99 -17.65 -7.32
N TYR A 179 1.21 -18.96 -7.47
CA TYR A 179 1.09 -19.63 -8.76
C TYR A 179 -0.38 -19.79 -9.15
N GLU A 180 -0.63 -19.81 -10.46
CA GLU A 180 -1.87 -20.37 -11.02
C GLU A 180 -2.00 -21.87 -10.74
#